data_AF-A0A8S4EY21-F1
#
_entry.id   AF-A0A8S4EY21-F1
#
_cell.length_a   1.000
_cell.length_b   1.000
_cell.length_c   1.000
_cell.angle_alpha   90.00
_cell.angle_beta   90.00
_cell.angle_gamma   90.00
#
_symmetry.space_group_name_H-M   'P 1'
#
loop_
_entity.id
_entity.type
_entity.pdbx_description
1 polymer ?
#
loop_
_entity_poly.entity_id
_entity_poly.type
_entity_poly.pdbx_seq_one_letter_code
_entity_poly.pdbx_strand_id
1 'polypeptide(L)'
;MARVTLPGRVETIGDSFLKFAITAYLYCAQPIVHEGKLSHLRSKQVSNLNLYRLGRNKRLGARMIASKFEPHDNWLPPCHKPPATRDVSSTVSTILNPN
;
A
#
# COMPACT_ATOMS: atom_id res chain seq x y z
N MET A 1 -1.82 14.50 -4.90
CA MET A 1 -1.85 14.83 -3.45
C MET A 1 -1.40 13.60 -2.67
N ALA A 2 -0.10 13.48 -2.36
CA ALA A 2 0.42 12.36 -1.58
C ALA A 2 0.51 12.79 -0.11
N ARG A 3 -0.44 12.34 0.73
CA ARG A 3 -0.19 12.27 2.17
C ARG A 3 0.93 11.25 2.35
N VAL A 4 2.12 11.69 2.75
CA VAL A 4 3.21 10.78 3.14
C VAL A 4 2.86 10.15 4.48
N THR A 5 1.93 9.19 4.47
CA THR A 5 1.93 8.14 5.49
C THR A 5 3.03 7.18 5.08
N LEU A 6 4.17 7.20 5.77
CA LEU A 6 5.28 6.29 5.49
C LEU A 6 4.74 4.84 5.44
N PRO A 7 4.79 4.14 4.29
CA PRO A 7 4.25 2.79 4.15
C PRO A 7 4.77 1.84 5.24
N GLY A 8 6.03 2.03 5.64
CA GLY A 8 6.71 1.20 6.64
C GLY A 8 6.02 1.18 8.01
N ARG A 9 5.31 2.24 8.44
CA ARG A 9 4.60 2.19 9.73
C ARG A 9 3.42 1.23 9.71
N VAL A 10 2.67 1.23 8.61
CA VAL A 10 1.49 0.35 8.46
C VAL A 10 1.96 -1.08 8.21
N GLU A 11 3.06 -1.26 7.48
CA GLU A 11 3.69 -2.57 7.26
C GLU A 11 4.14 -3.22 8.57
N THR A 12 4.90 -2.52 9.41
CA THR A 12 5.40 -3.05 10.69
C THR A 12 4.26 -3.46 11.63
N ILE A 13 3.23 -2.63 11.73
CA ILE A 13 2.04 -2.93 12.56
C ILE A 13 1.30 -4.15 11.97
N GLY A 14 1.12 -4.17 10.65
CA GLY A 14 0.45 -5.25 9.94
C GLY A 14 1.14 -6.60 10.11
N ASP A 15 2.47 -6.63 10.00
CA ASP A 15 3.28 -7.85 10.19
C ASP A 15 3.14 -8.41 11.61
N SER A 16 3.24 -7.53 12.62
CA SER A 16 3.12 -7.95 14.02
C SER A 16 1.72 -8.49 14.33
N PHE A 17 0.68 -7.79 13.87
CA PHE A 17 -0.71 -8.23 14.02
C PHE A 17 -0.98 -9.56 13.31
N LEU A 18 -0.50 -9.72 12.07
CA LEU A 18 -0.68 -10.94 11.28
C LEU A 18 -0.04 -12.15 11.96
N LYS A 19 1.18 -12.00 12.47
CA LYS A 19 1.88 -13.04 13.24
C LYS A 19 1.11 -13.42 14.50
N PHE A 20 0.58 -12.44 15.23
CA PHE A 20 -0.22 -12.70 16.43
C PHE A 20 -1.52 -13.45 16.08
N ALA A 21 -2.30 -12.94 15.11
CA ALA A 21 -3.58 -13.52 14.73
C ALA A 21 -3.46 -14.98 14.27
N ILE A 22 -2.45 -15.29 13.45
CA ILE A 22 -2.18 -16.68 13.01
C ILE A 22 -1.78 -17.56 14.19
N THR A 23 -0.95 -17.06 15.10
CA THR A 23 -0.52 -17.81 16.28
C THR A 23 -1.72 -18.14 17.18
N ALA A 24 -2.56 -17.15 17.49
CA ALA A 24 -3.76 -17.33 18.29
C ALA A 24 -4.74 -18.31 17.63
N TYR A 25 -4.96 -18.18 16.31
CA TYR A 25 -5.80 -19.11 15.55
C TYR A 25 -5.28 -20.55 15.63
N LEU A 26 -3.99 -20.77 15.37
CA LEU A 26 -3.40 -22.11 15.38
C LEU A 26 -3.43 -22.73 16.78
N TYR A 27 -3.18 -21.94 17.82
CA TYR A 27 -3.24 -22.40 19.20
C TYR A 27 -4.66 -22.87 19.58
N CYS A 28 -5.69 -22.09 19.22
CA CYS A 28 -7.08 -22.46 19.52
C CYS A 28 -7.61 -23.59 18.63
N ALA A 29 -7.22 -23.62 17.34
CA ALA A 29 -7.73 -24.59 16.37
C ALA A 29 -7.04 -25.96 16.47
N GLN A 30 -5.85 -26.05 17.07
CA GLN A 30 -5.06 -27.29 17.15
C GLN A 30 -4.55 -27.58 18.58
N PRO A 31 -5.45 -27.85 19.55
CA PRO A 31 -5.09 -27.95 20.98
C PRO A 31 -4.18 -29.13 21.31
N ILE A 32 -4.12 -30.16 20.46
CA ILE A 32 -3.35 -31.40 20.68
C ILE A 32 -1.96 -31.33 20.01
N VAL A 33 -1.71 -30.30 19.19
CA VAL A 33 -0.48 -30.19 18.41
C VAL A 33 0.61 -29.52 19.24
N HIS A 34 1.78 -30.15 19.31
CA HIS A 34 2.95 -29.62 20.02
C HIS A 34 3.51 -28.34 19.35
N GLU A 35 4.19 -27.53 20.15
CA GLU A 35 4.72 -26.22 19.77
C GLU A 35 5.55 -26.23 18.49
N GLY A 36 6.46 -27.19 18.33
CA GLY A 36 7.32 -27.28 17.14
C GLY A 36 6.53 -27.36 15.83
N LYS A 37 5.47 -28.17 15.80
CA LYS A 37 4.59 -28.27 14.63
C LYS A 37 3.72 -27.03 14.45
N LEU A 38 3.24 -26.40 15.53
CA LEU A 38 2.53 -25.12 15.46
C LEU A 38 3.43 -24.01 14.90
N SER A 39 4.70 -23.94 15.33
CA SER A 39 5.67 -22.96 14.85
C SER A 39 6.01 -23.17 13.36
N HIS A 40 6.12 -24.43 12.92
CA HIS A 40 6.29 -24.77 11.51
C HIS A 40 5.08 -24.36 10.65
N LEU A 41 3.87 -24.64 11.13
CA LEU A 41 2.62 -24.25 10.46
C LEU A 41 2.48 -22.73 10.37
N ARG A 42 2.75 -22.02 11.47
CA ARG A 42 2.78 -20.56 11.50
C ARG A 42 3.76 -20.03 10.46
N SER A 43 5.00 -20.51 10.44
CA SER A 43 6.05 -20.09 9.50
C SER A 43 5.62 -20.30 8.04
N LYS A 44 4.93 -21.41 7.73
CA LYS A 44 4.35 -21.64 6.41
C LYS A 44 3.27 -20.60 6.07
N GLN A 45 2.37 -20.31 7.00
CA GLN A 45 1.26 -19.37 6.77
C GLN A 45 1.74 -17.91 6.62
N VAL A 46 2.71 -17.46 7.42
CA VAL A 46 3.27 -16.10 7.33
C VAL A 46 4.38 -15.95 6.28
N SER A 47 4.71 -17.02 5.54
CA SER A 47 5.76 -16.95 4.52
C SER A 47 5.39 -16.00 3.38
N ASN A 48 6.38 -15.26 2.88
CA ASN A 48 6.20 -14.30 1.78
C ASN A 48 5.56 -14.96 0.54
N LEU A 49 5.95 -16.19 0.21
CA LEU A 49 5.37 -16.93 -0.91
C LEU A 49 3.88 -17.20 -0.71
N ASN A 50 3.46 -17.60 0.50
CA ASN A 50 2.06 -17.83 0.80
C ASN A 50 1.26 -16.52 0.77
N LEU A 51 1.77 -15.47 1.41
CA LEU A 51 1.12 -14.15 1.42
C LEU A 51 1.01 -13.56 0.00
N TYR A 52 2.02 -13.73 -0.85
CA TYR A 52 1.98 -13.35 -2.26
C TYR A 52 0.86 -14.10 -3.01
N ARG A 53 0.77 -15.43 -2.84
CA ARG A 53 -0.29 -16.23 -3.48
C ARG A 53 -1.68 -15.77 -3.03
N LEU A 54 -1.87 -15.53 -1.73
CA LEU A 54 -3.12 -15.00 -1.19
C LEU A 54 -3.45 -13.60 -1.74
N GLY A 55 -2.46 -12.70 -1.77
CA GLY A 55 -2.61 -11.35 -2.31
C GLY A 55 -2.93 -11.35 -3.80
N ARG A 56 -2.32 -12.24 -4.57
CA ARG A 56 -2.64 -12.47 -5.99
C ARG A 56 -4.09 -12.91 -6.16
N ASN A 57 -4.53 -13.90 -5.37
CA ASN A 57 -5.91 -14.41 -5.42
C ASN A 57 -6.93 -13.32 -5.03
N LYS A 58 -6.56 -12.41 -4.13
CA LYS A 58 -7.37 -11.24 -3.73
C LYS A 58 -7.22 -10.03 -4.67
N ARG A 59 -6.47 -10.16 -5.76
CA ARG A 59 -6.20 -9.09 -6.76
C ARG A 59 -5.65 -7.81 -6.12
N LEU A 60 -4.82 -7.93 -5.07
CA LEU A 60 -4.23 -6.77 -4.40
C LEU A 60 -3.28 -5.99 -5.31
N GLY A 61 -2.62 -6.66 -6.27
CA GLY A 61 -1.74 -6.01 -7.24
C GLY A 61 -2.44 -4.94 -8.08
N ALA A 62 -3.72 -5.13 -8.43
CA ALA A 62 -4.49 -4.12 -9.16
C ALA A 62 -4.83 -2.87 -8.32
N ARG A 63 -4.66 -2.95 -6.99
CA ARG A 63 -4.88 -1.84 -6.05
C ARG A 63 -3.58 -1.15 -5.65
N MET A 64 -2.43 -1.67 -6.09
CA MET A 64 -1.13 -1.07 -5.80
C MET A 64 -0.95 0.17 -6.67
N ILE A 65 -0.73 1.32 -6.02
CA ILE A 65 -0.34 2.55 -6.71
C ILE A 65 1.19 2.56 -6.74
N ALA A 66 1.76 2.29 -7.92
CA ALA A 66 3.20 2.33 -8.17
C ALA A 66 3.56 3.56 -9.01
N SER A 67 3.03 4.74 -8.65
CA SER A 67 3.43 5.98 -9.30
C SER A 67 4.90 6.24 -9.01
N LYS A 68 5.71 6.41 -10.07
CA LYS A 68 7.11 6.81 -9.94
C LYS A 68 7.18 8.12 -9.16
N PHE A 69 8.04 8.15 -8.15
CA PHE A 69 8.30 9.37 -7.42
C PHE A 69 9.17 10.29 -8.26
N GLU A 70 8.59 11.36 -8.80
CA GLU A 70 9.28 12.40 -9.56
C GLU A 70 9.18 13.72 -8.78
N PRO A 71 10.26 14.15 -8.10
CA PRO A 71 10.25 15.32 -7.21
C PRO A 71 9.81 16.61 -7.89
N HIS A 72 10.03 16.73 -9.20
CA HIS A 72 9.70 17.94 -9.95
C HIS A 72 8.22 18.00 -10.38
N ASP A 73 7.58 16.84 -10.62
CA ASP A 73 6.24 16.77 -11.21
C ASP A 73 5.15 16.42 -10.20
N ASN A 74 5.48 15.65 -9.15
CA ASN A 74 4.45 15.03 -8.30
C ASN A 74 4.72 15.14 -6.79
N TRP A 75 5.75 15.89 -6.39
CA TRP A 75 6.04 16.18 -4.98
C TRP A 75 5.45 17.53 -4.56
N LEU A 76 4.70 17.52 -3.47
CA LEU A 76 4.32 18.71 -2.74
C LEU A 76 4.71 18.51 -1.29
N PRO A 77 5.42 19.47 -0.67
CA PRO A 77 5.72 19.36 0.75
C PRO A 77 4.41 19.33 1.56
N PRO A 78 4.42 18.71 2.76
CA PRO A 78 3.27 18.71 3.65
C PRO A 78 2.73 20.13 3.83
N CYS A 79 1.41 20.29 3.72
CA CYS A 79 0.70 21.58 3.83
C CYS A 79 0.87 22.57 2.66
N HIS A 80 1.54 22.23 1.57
CA HIS A 80 1.61 23.08 0.38
C HIS A 80 0.52 22.71 -0.63
N LYS A 81 -0.27 23.71 -1.05
CA LYS A 81 -1.21 23.61 -2.17
C LYS A 81 -0.65 24.47 -3.29
N PRO A 82 -0.36 23.91 -4.49
CA PRO A 82 0.06 24.73 -5.60
C PRO A 82 -1.06 25.73 -5.92
N PRO A 83 -0.74 26.97 -6.29
CA PRO A 83 -1.75 27.93 -6.74
C PRO A 83 -2.51 27.32 -7.92
N ALA A 84 -3.83 27.56 -7.99
CA ALA A 84 -4.64 27.10 -9.11
C ALA A 84 -4.00 27.63 -10.41
N THR A 85 -3.43 26.73 -11.21
CA THR A 85 -2.91 27.07 -12.53
C THR A 85 -4.09 27.56 -13.34
N ARG A 86 -4.10 28.85 -13.66
CA ARG A 86 -4.98 29.40 -14.68
C ARG A 86 -4.61 28.68 -15.98
N ASP A 87 -5.52 27.88 -16.53
CA ASP A 87 -5.33 27.27 -17.84
C ASP A 87 -5.08 28.35 -18.89
N VAL A 88 -3.80 28.54 -19.24
CA VAL A 88 -3.35 29.46 -20.30
C VAL A 88 -3.84 28.99 -21.68
N SER A 89 -4.40 27.78 -21.77
CA SER A 89 -5.05 27.24 -22.96
C SER A 89 -6.27 28.04 -23.41
N SER A 90 -6.94 28.79 -22.51
CA SER A 90 -8.06 29.66 -22.90
C SER A 90 -7.60 30.95 -23.59
N THR A 91 -6.45 31.51 -23.22
CA THR A 91 -5.96 32.79 -23.76
C THR A 91 -5.46 32.67 -25.21
N VAL A 92 -4.89 31.53 -25.59
CA VAL A 92 -4.38 31.31 -26.95
C VAL A 92 -5.52 31.28 -27.98
N SER A 93 -6.71 30.77 -27.59
CA SER A 93 -7.89 30.75 -28.47
C SER A 93 -8.47 32.14 -28.75
N THR A 94 -8.29 33.11 -27.85
CA THR A 94 -8.75 34.49 -28.03
C THR A 94 -7.78 35.33 -28.88
N ILE A 95 -6.49 34.99 -28.91
CA ILE A 95 -5.49 35.74 -29.69
C ILE A 95 -5.48 35.31 -31.16
N LEU A 96 -5.79 34.04 -31.46
CA LEU A 96 -5.77 33.49 -32.82
C LEU A 96 -7.07 33.67 -33.61
N ASN A 97 -8.13 34.22 -33.01
CA ASN A 97 -9.37 34.50 -33.73
C ASN A 97 -9.96 35.86 -33.31
N PRO A 98 -9.37 36.97 -33.76
CA PRO A 98 -10.10 38.23 -33.80
C PRO A 98 -11.17 38.08 -34.89
N ASN A 99 -12.44 38.32 -34.54
CA ASN A 99 -13.43 38.61 -35.58
C ASN A 99 -12.94 39.71 -36.51
#